data_AF-A0A2N0A0K3-F1
#
_entry.id   AF-A0A2N0A0K3-F1
#
_cell.length_a   1.000
_cell.length_b   1.000
_cell.length_c   1.000
_cell.angle_alpha   90.00
_cell.angle_beta   90.00
_cell.angle_gamma   90.00
#
_symmetry.space_group_name_H-M   'P 1'
#
loop_
_entity.id
_entity.type
_entity.pdbx_description
1 polymer ?
#
loop_
_entity_poly.entity_id
_entity_poly.type
_entity_poly.pdbx_seq_one_letter_code
_entity_poly.pdbx_strand_id
1 'polypeptide(L)'
;MAFDFSDEYKEIVRNILSDRFSQVSKIYDLKARSKGERKFLEFRLEFKKETDPSEFPKILGALLDELKQEFPYTEIIIYPNEG
;
A
#
# COMPACT_ATOMS: atom_id res chain seq x y z
N MET A 1 0.09 -23.83 9.29
CA MET A 1 -0.88 -22.73 9.47
C MET A 1 -0.37 -21.52 8.72
N ALA A 2 -1.04 -21.09 7.67
CA ALA A 2 -0.77 -19.76 7.10
C ALA A 2 -1.31 -18.76 8.11
N PHE A 3 -0.43 -18.03 8.79
CA PHE A 3 -0.85 -16.92 9.62
C PHE A 3 -1.36 -15.83 8.67
N ASP A 4 -2.64 -15.50 8.79
CA ASP A 4 -3.23 -14.38 8.08
C ASP A 4 -2.83 -13.11 8.84
N PHE A 5 -1.74 -12.47 8.39
CA PHE A 5 -1.30 -11.17 8.90
C PHE A 5 -1.97 -10.01 8.13
N SER A 6 -2.96 -10.32 7.30
CA SER A 6 -3.55 -9.33 6.39
C SER A 6 -4.28 -8.25 7.15
N ASP A 7 -4.92 -8.56 8.27
CA ASP A 7 -5.70 -7.57 9.03
C ASP A 7 -4.82 -6.50 9.70
N GLU A 8 -3.69 -6.90 10.30
CA GLU A 8 -2.73 -5.96 10.90
C GLU A 8 -2.09 -5.07 9.83
N TYR A 9 -1.67 -5.66 8.71
CA TYR A 9 -1.08 -4.92 7.59
C TYR A 9 -2.10 -3.99 6.93
N LYS A 10 -3.37 -4.42 6.81
CA LYS A 10 -4.46 -3.58 6.27
C LYS A 10 -4.68 -2.34 7.12
N GLU A 11 -4.71 -2.50 8.44
CA GLU A 11 -4.95 -1.38 9.35
C GLU A 11 -3.83 -0.36 9.28
N ILE A 12 -2.57 -0.81 9.33
CA ILE A 12 -1.40 0.06 9.21
C ILE A 12 -1.38 0.79 7.85
N VAL A 13 -1.56 0.07 6.73
CA VAL A 13 -1.59 0.68 5.39
C VAL A 13 -2.70 1.72 5.29
N ARG A 14 -3.89 1.41 5.83
CA ARG A 14 -5.03 2.32 5.85
C ARG A 14 -4.75 3.58 6.69
N ASN A 15 -4.08 3.42 7.84
CA ASN A 15 -3.70 4.54 8.69
C ASN A 15 -2.68 5.45 8.01
N ILE A 16 -1.60 4.90 7.43
CA ILE A 16 -0.58 5.66 6.69
C ILE A 16 -1.23 6.46 5.57
N LEU A 17 -2.11 5.82 4.80
CA LEU A 17 -2.80 6.47 3.69
C LEU A 17 -3.75 7.58 4.13
N SER A 18 -4.52 7.32 5.20
CA SER A 18 -5.46 8.31 5.72
C SER A 18 -4.77 9.51 6.38
N ASP A 19 -3.60 9.31 6.96
CA ASP A 19 -2.85 10.35 7.69
C ASP A 19 -1.99 11.21 6.74
N ARG A 20 -1.28 10.57 5.80
CA ARG A 20 -0.24 11.22 4.99
C ARG A 20 -0.57 11.36 3.51
N PHE A 21 -1.52 10.60 2.98
CA PHE A 21 -1.78 10.51 1.53
C PHE A 21 -3.23 10.83 1.18
N SER A 22 -3.65 12.07 1.46
CA SER A 22 -5.01 12.53 1.17
C SER A 22 -5.38 12.54 -0.32
N GLN A 23 -4.41 12.42 -1.23
CA GLN A 23 -4.63 12.27 -2.67
C GLN A 23 -5.16 10.88 -3.05
N VAL A 24 -4.97 9.88 -2.19
CA VAL A 24 -5.48 8.53 -2.40
C VAL A 24 -6.98 8.52 -2.08
N SER A 25 -7.78 8.14 -3.07
CA SER A 25 -9.23 7.99 -2.94
C SER A 25 -9.55 6.73 -2.16
N LYS A 26 -8.97 5.59 -2.56
CA LYS A 26 -9.32 4.28 -2.03
C LYS A 26 -8.19 3.27 -2.22
N ILE A 27 -8.15 2.25 -1.37
CA ILE A 27 -7.41 1.01 -1.60
C ILE A 27 -8.35 -0.19 -1.65
N TYR A 28 -7.98 -1.22 -2.40
CA TYR A 28 -8.71 -2.46 -2.49
C TYR A 28 -7.81 -3.62 -2.91
N ASP A 29 -8.36 -4.84 -2.83
CA ASP A 29 -7.64 -6.08 -3.16
C ASP A 29 -6.33 -6.26 -2.37
N LEU A 30 -6.28 -5.74 -1.13
CA LEU A 30 -5.10 -5.86 -0.26
C LEU A 30 -4.92 -7.32 0.18
N LYS A 31 -3.79 -7.88 -0.20
CA LYS A 31 -3.35 -9.24 0.08
C LYS A 31 -2.01 -9.18 0.78
N ALA A 32 -1.95 -9.64 2.02
CA ALA A 32 -0.70 -9.94 2.69
C ALA A 32 -0.49 -11.45 2.64
N ARG A 33 0.67 -11.90 2.17
CA ARG A 33 1.02 -13.32 2.10
C ARG A 33 2.43 -13.52 2.61
N SER A 34 2.62 -14.51 3.47
CA SER A 34 3.95 -14.99 3.85
C SER A 34 4.31 -16.24 3.05
N LYS A 35 5.46 -16.24 2.38
CA LYS A 35 6.01 -17.42 1.71
C LYS A 35 7.39 -17.73 2.30
N GLY A 36 7.42 -18.69 3.22
CA GLY A 36 8.64 -18.99 3.99
C GLY A 36 9.02 -17.81 4.88
N GLU A 37 10.24 -17.31 4.73
CA GLU A 37 10.76 -16.14 5.47
C GLU A 37 10.38 -14.80 4.83
N ARG A 38 9.90 -14.80 3.58
CA ARG A 38 9.53 -13.57 2.86
C ARG A 38 8.07 -13.22 3.05
N LYS A 39 7.81 -11.96 3.35
CA LYS A 39 6.46 -11.39 3.38
C LYS A 39 6.20 -10.61 2.10
N PHE A 40 4.99 -10.70 1.60
CA PHE A 40 4.52 -9.99 0.41
C PHE A 40 3.26 -9.21 0.77
N LEU A 41 3.23 -7.94 0.42
CA LEU A 41 2.08 -7.06 0.54
C LEU A 41 1.73 -6.55 -0.85
N GLU A 42 0.55 -6.93 -1.33
CA GLU A 42 0.06 -6.52 -2.64
C GLU A 42 -1.28 -5.80 -2.47
N PHE A 43 -1.44 -4.62 -3.07
CA PHE A 43 -2.73 -3.93 -3.07
C PHE A 43 -2.91 -3.02 -4.28
N ARG A 44 -4.18 -2.72 -4.56
CA ARG A 44 -4.57 -1.72 -5.55
C ARG A 44 -4.89 -0.42 -4.85
N LEU A 45 -4.47 0.67 -5.45
CA LEU A 45 -4.72 2.03 -4.99
C LEU A 45 -5.44 2.80 -6.08
N GLU A 46 -6.34 3.69 -5.68
CA GLU A 46 -7.05 4.59 -6.58
C GLU A 46 -6.76 6.02 -6.14
N PHE A 47 -6.28 6.83 -7.07
CA PHE A 47 -6.07 8.25 -6.83
C PHE A 47 -7.37 9.03 -7.02
N LYS A 48 -7.53 10.14 -6.30
CA LYS A 48 -8.62 11.07 -6.54
C LYS A 48 -8.47 11.70 -7.93
N LYS A 49 -9.58 11.92 -8.63
CA LYS A 49 -9.63 12.56 -9.96
C LYS A 49 -8.97 13.93 -10.04
N GLU A 50 -8.89 14.62 -8.91
CA GLU A 50 -8.26 15.93 -8.77
C GLU A 50 -6.73 15.85 -8.69
N THR A 51 -6.17 14.64 -8.54
CA THR A 51 -4.73 14.43 -8.41
C THR A 51 -4.10 14.39 -9.80
N ASP A 52 -3.06 15.19 -10.00
CA ASP A 52 -2.34 15.21 -11.28
C ASP A 52 -1.59 13.89 -11.52
N PRO A 53 -1.72 13.25 -12.70
CA PRO A 53 -1.01 12.01 -13.03
C PRO A 53 0.51 12.13 -12.91
N SER A 54 1.07 13.33 -13.07
CA SER A 54 2.51 13.60 -12.92
C SER A 54 2.97 13.47 -11.46
N GLU A 55 2.09 13.67 -10.48
CA GLU A 55 2.39 13.50 -9.06
C GLU A 55 2.22 12.04 -8.59
N PHE A 56 1.56 11.17 -9.36
CA PHE A 56 1.36 9.75 -9.02
C PHE A 56 2.67 9.02 -8.70
N PRO A 57 3.72 9.05 -9.54
CA PRO A 57 4.97 8.35 -9.24
C PRO A 57 5.66 8.88 -7.97
N LYS A 58 5.53 10.18 -7.69
CA LYS A 58 6.09 10.80 -6.49
C LYS A 58 5.35 10.37 -5.23
N ILE A 59 4.02 10.34 -5.28
CA ILE A 59 3.18 9.83 -4.18
C ILE A 59 3.43 8.34 -3.95
N LEU A 60 3.49 7.55 -5.02
CA LEU A 60 3.82 6.12 -4.97
C LEU A 60 5.20 5.88 -4.36
N GLY A 61 6.21 6.66 -4.74
CA GLY A 61 7.55 6.58 -4.18
C GLY A 61 7.53 6.83 -2.68
N ALA A 62 6.93 7.94 -2.24
CA ALA A 62 6.82 8.27 -0.82
C ALA A 62 6.04 7.21 -0.02
N LEU A 63 4.94 6.69 -0.59
CA LEU A 63 4.16 5.61 0.03
C LEU A 63 4.98 4.32 0.15
N LEU A 64 5.74 3.95 -0.88
CA LEU A 64 6.62 2.78 -0.85
C LEU A 64 7.72 2.93 0.19
N ASP A 65 8.32 4.10 0.33
CA ASP A 65 9.33 4.36 1.36
C ASP A 65 8.76 4.20 2.77
N GLU A 66 7.60 4.81 3.05
CA GLU A 66 6.91 4.68 4.33
C GLU A 66 6.55 3.22 4.65
N LEU A 67 5.99 2.51 3.68
CA LEU A 67 5.63 1.10 3.85
C LEU A 67 6.86 0.21 4.03
N LYS A 68 8.00 0.52 3.39
CA LYS A 68 9.25 -0.21 3.61
C LYS A 68 9.85 0.03 4.99
N GLN A 69 9.64 1.22 5.56
CA GLN A 69 10.04 1.53 6.94
C GLN A 69 9.20 0.75 7.95
N GLU A 70 7.87 0.73 7.76
CA GLU A 70 6.94 0.03 8.65
C GLU A 70 7.00 -1.50 8.51
N PHE A 71 7.25 -1.99 7.30
CA PHE A 71 7.33 -3.41 6.98
C PHE A 71 8.72 -3.80 6.47
N PRO A 72 9.75 -3.77 7.34
CA PRO A 72 11.08 -4.21 6.95
C PRO A 72 11.01 -5.68 6.51
N TYR A 73 11.69 -6.02 5.42
CA TYR A 73 11.71 -7.36 4.81
C TYR A 73 10.39 -7.82 4.16
N THR A 74 9.46 -6.90 3.87
CA THR A 74 8.25 -7.18 3.08
C THR A 74 8.40 -6.65 1.66
N GLU A 75 8.16 -7.50 0.66
CA GLU A 75 8.04 -7.07 -0.73
C GLU A 75 6.67 -6.44 -0.94
N ILE A 76 6.65 -5.16 -1.31
CA ILE A 76 5.43 -4.37 -1.47
C ILE A 76 5.19 -4.11 -2.96
N ILE A 77 4.02 -4.50 -3.44
CA ILE A 77 3.56 -4.30 -4.81
C ILE A 77 2.31 -3.46 -4.77
N ILE A 78 2.37 -2.28 -5.40
CA ILE A 78 1.26 -1.33 -5.45
C ILE A 78 0.83 -1.21 -6.91
N TYR A 79 -0.44 -1.49 -7.18
CA TYR A 79 -1.04 -1.23 -8.48
C TYR A 79 -1.83 0.07 -8.44
N PRO A 80 -1.30 1.16 -9.01
CA PRO A 80 -2.08 2.38 -9.17
C PRO A 80 -3.16 2.17 -10.23
N ASN A 81 -4.39 2.54 -9.91
CA ASN A 81 -5.50 2.67 -10.85
C ASN A 81 -5.95 4.13 -10.90
N GLU A 82 -6.32 4.56 -12.09
CA GLU A 82 -6.96 5.85 -12.34
C GLU A 82 -8.47 5.67 -12.08
N GLY A 83 -9.01 6.42 -11.11
CA GLY A 83 -10.44 6.39 -10.74
C GLY A 83 -11.27 7.42 -11.48
#